data_AF-A0A2T3IEC2-F1
#
_entry.id   AF-A0A2T3IEC2-F1
#
_cell.length_a   1.000
_cell.length_b   1.000
_cell.length_c   1.000
_cell.angle_alpha   90.00
_cell.angle_beta   90.00
_cell.angle_gamma   90.00
#
_symmetry.space_group_name_H-M   'P 1'
#
loop_
_entity.id
_entity.type
_entity.pdbx_description
1 polymer ?
#
loop_
_entity_poly.entity_id
_entity_poly.type
_entity_poly.pdbx_seq_one_letter_code
_entity_poly.pdbx_strand_id
1 'polypeptide(L)'
;IYNIIYDCLFNIFKEIKFLLGKYTKNIFKSKDFHEKREYKKRYNDSIFFNFSLIGALIKYYYKINYNNINIDCEILLWNDWLKNKNNKINQVYCNPIYYDNFEITHKNLWPKLFTPYKIILVHRDPLDQFCDIYLKGGMSDTSVKRFFGGTEDLNLVERFTYIVNKVHQARIDLIKFYDKDEVLLISFEDFVSGDVKCFNELKGFLNLSQNDNLNQFYTGESKKNIGIWKSNEEVKNIIKSNESVFDEIIAMRKELVSTYRNKRSY
;
A
#
# COMPACT_ATOMS: atom_id res chain seq x y z
N ILE A 1 11.90 -35.60 -26.02
CA ILE A 1 10.56 -35.32 -25.44
C ILE A 1 10.58 -35.45 -23.92
N TYR A 2 10.97 -36.59 -23.34
CA TYR A 2 10.99 -36.80 -21.89
C TYR A 2 11.85 -35.77 -21.10
N ASN A 3 13.06 -35.48 -21.59
CA ASN A 3 13.95 -34.48 -20.95
C ASN A 3 13.40 -33.05 -21.01
N ILE A 4 12.70 -32.70 -22.10
CA ILE A 4 12.10 -31.36 -22.25
C ILE A 4 10.93 -31.20 -21.26
N ILE A 5 10.11 -32.24 -21.09
CA ILE A 5 9.00 -32.24 -20.13
C ILE A 5 9.55 -32.14 -18.70
N TYR A 6 10.61 -32.88 -18.39
CA TYR A 6 11.24 -32.85 -17.06
C TYR A 6 11.85 -31.48 -16.74
N ASP A 7 12.61 -30.88 -17.66
CA ASP A 7 13.22 -29.56 -17.45
C ASP A 7 12.15 -28.46 -17.32
N CYS A 8 11.07 -28.54 -18.10
CA CYS A 8 9.94 -27.62 -17.97
C CYS A 8 9.27 -27.76 -16.60
N LEU A 9 8.99 -28.99 -16.16
CA LEU A 9 8.38 -29.25 -14.86
C LEU A 9 9.29 -28.83 -13.70
N PHE A 10 10.60 -29.05 -13.81
CA PHE A 10 11.58 -28.66 -12.81
C PHE A 10 11.70 -27.15 -12.68
N ASN A 11 11.75 -26.43 -13.80
CA ASN A 11 11.78 -24.96 -13.81
C ASN A 11 10.46 -24.36 -13.30
N ILE A 12 9.31 -24.92 -13.70
CA ILE A 12 8.01 -24.58 -13.13
C ILE A 12 8.01 -24.82 -11.63
N PHE A 13 8.52 -25.95 -11.15
CA PHE A 13 8.56 -26.26 -9.72
C PHE A 13 9.50 -25.32 -8.96
N LYS A 14 10.64 -24.95 -9.53
CA LYS A 14 11.58 -24.00 -8.95
C LYS A 14 10.97 -22.60 -8.87
N GLU A 15 10.29 -22.16 -9.93
CA GLU A 15 9.64 -20.85 -9.99
C GLU A 15 8.41 -20.80 -9.10
N ILE A 16 7.57 -21.84 -9.09
CA ILE A 16 6.49 -22.02 -8.12
C ILE A 16 7.07 -22.02 -6.72
N LYS A 17 8.13 -22.77 -6.41
CA LYS A 17 8.76 -22.80 -5.08
C LYS A 17 9.33 -21.43 -4.70
N PHE A 18 9.86 -20.66 -5.65
CA PHE A 18 10.34 -19.30 -5.42
C PHE A 18 9.17 -18.33 -5.15
N LEU A 19 8.12 -18.36 -5.99
CA LEU A 19 6.91 -17.57 -5.84
C LEU A 19 6.14 -17.94 -4.55
N LEU A 20 6.02 -19.22 -4.24
CA LEU A 20 5.56 -19.74 -2.95
C LEU A 20 6.49 -19.27 -1.82
N GLY A 21 7.80 -19.42 -1.95
CA GLY A 21 8.74 -18.93 -0.95
C GLY A 21 8.63 -17.42 -0.69
N LYS A 22 8.21 -16.64 -1.69
CA LYS A 22 8.05 -15.18 -1.64
C LYS A 22 6.68 -14.75 -1.11
N TYR A 23 5.60 -15.40 -1.55
CA TYR A 23 4.21 -15.02 -1.25
C TYR A 23 3.53 -15.94 -0.21
N THR A 24 4.09 -17.13 0.00
CA THR A 24 3.57 -18.18 0.88
C THR A 24 4.58 -18.66 1.92
N LYS A 25 5.68 -17.90 2.17
CA LYS A 25 6.76 -18.21 3.13
C LYS A 25 6.25 -18.68 4.50
N ASN A 26 5.04 -18.24 4.84
CA ASN A 26 4.42 -18.48 6.13
C ASN A 26 3.29 -19.52 6.08
N ILE A 27 2.79 -19.97 4.92
CA ILE A 27 1.62 -20.89 4.84
C ILE A 27 1.78 -22.16 5.67
N PHE A 28 3.02 -22.67 5.76
CA PHE A 28 3.33 -23.91 6.48
C PHE A 28 3.90 -23.67 7.88
N LYS A 29 3.83 -22.44 8.40
CA LYS A 29 4.26 -22.14 9.78
C LYS A 29 3.18 -22.56 10.77
N SER A 30 3.57 -22.77 12.03
CA SER A 30 2.66 -23.26 13.06
C SER A 30 1.52 -22.28 13.33
N LYS A 31 0.38 -22.78 13.80
CA LYS A 31 -0.80 -21.97 14.16
C LYS A 31 -0.43 -20.82 15.13
N ASP A 32 0.44 -21.09 16.09
CA ASP A 32 0.99 -20.12 17.05
C ASP A 32 1.79 -19.00 16.37
N PHE A 33 2.56 -19.33 15.32
CA PHE A 33 3.30 -18.33 14.53
C PHE A 33 2.35 -17.36 13.86
N HIS A 34 1.19 -17.83 13.39
CA HIS A 34 0.18 -16.97 12.79
C HIS A 34 -0.64 -16.20 13.83
N GLU A 35 -0.97 -16.78 15.00
CA GLU A 35 -1.73 -16.13 16.08
C GLU A 35 -0.99 -14.94 16.71
N LYS A 36 0.33 -15.04 16.86
CA LYS A 36 1.14 -14.02 17.56
C LYS A 36 1.53 -12.81 16.72
N ARG A 37 1.28 -12.82 15.40
CA ARG A 37 1.52 -11.66 14.54
C ARG A 37 0.29 -10.75 14.50
N GLU A 38 0.43 -9.49 14.90
CA GLU A 38 -0.56 -8.44 14.56
C GLU A 38 -0.85 -8.37 13.05
N TYR A 39 0.11 -8.81 12.23
CA TYR A 39 0.00 -8.91 10.77
C TYR A 39 -1.00 -9.95 10.25
N LYS A 40 -1.53 -10.87 11.09
CA LYS A 40 -2.54 -11.87 10.72
C LYS A 40 -3.81 -11.26 10.09
N LYS A 41 -4.07 -9.97 10.37
CA LYS A 41 -5.22 -9.23 9.84
C LYS A 41 -5.00 -8.61 8.44
N ARG A 42 -3.76 -8.55 7.92
CA ARG A 42 -3.44 -7.78 6.70
C ARG A 42 -3.42 -8.60 5.41
N TYR A 43 -3.25 -9.92 5.49
CA TYR A 43 -3.15 -10.79 4.30
C TYR A 43 -4.19 -11.89 4.36
N ASN A 44 -4.76 -12.23 3.20
CA ASN A 44 -5.69 -13.34 3.08
C ASN A 44 -4.89 -14.66 3.05
N ASP A 45 -4.53 -15.14 4.23
CA ASP A 45 -3.80 -16.41 4.41
C ASP A 45 -4.70 -17.65 4.16
N SER A 46 -5.90 -17.47 3.59
CA SER A 46 -6.79 -18.59 3.24
C SER A 46 -6.09 -19.55 2.29
N ILE A 47 -6.08 -20.83 2.67
CA ILE A 47 -5.49 -21.89 1.86
C ILE A 47 -6.14 -21.95 0.45
N PHE A 48 -7.45 -21.69 0.35
CA PHE A 48 -8.17 -21.64 -0.93
C PHE A 48 -7.77 -20.45 -1.80
N PHE A 49 -7.54 -19.28 -1.18
CA PHE A 49 -7.03 -18.11 -1.90
C PHE A 49 -5.64 -18.42 -2.46
N ASN A 50 -4.77 -18.98 -1.64
CA ASN A 50 -3.40 -19.32 -2.02
C ASN A 50 -3.34 -20.40 -3.11
N PHE A 51 -4.10 -21.49 -3.00
CA PHE A 51 -4.20 -22.48 -4.09
C PHE A 51 -4.70 -21.87 -5.39
N SER A 52 -5.69 -20.99 -5.30
CA SER A 52 -6.17 -20.32 -6.50
C SER A 52 -5.18 -19.32 -7.11
N LEU A 53 -4.36 -18.66 -6.28
CA LEU A 53 -3.29 -17.80 -6.74
C LEU A 53 -2.19 -18.63 -7.43
N ILE A 54 -1.81 -19.77 -6.85
CA ILE A 54 -0.85 -20.70 -7.44
C ILE A 54 -1.34 -21.18 -8.82
N GLY A 55 -2.60 -21.61 -8.92
CA GLY A 55 -3.19 -22.01 -10.19
C GLY A 55 -3.16 -20.89 -11.24
N ALA A 56 -3.45 -19.65 -10.84
CA ALA A 56 -3.35 -18.48 -11.72
C ALA A 56 -1.90 -18.21 -12.17
N LEU A 57 -0.92 -18.32 -11.26
CA LEU A 57 0.50 -18.16 -11.56
C LEU A 57 1.00 -19.23 -12.54
N ILE A 58 0.58 -20.49 -12.39
CA ILE A 58 0.90 -21.56 -13.33
C ILE A 58 0.32 -21.27 -14.72
N LYS A 59 -0.95 -20.86 -14.78
CA LYS A 59 -1.61 -20.49 -16.04
C LYS A 59 -0.89 -19.32 -16.71
N TYR A 60 -0.50 -18.32 -15.93
CA TYR A 60 0.25 -17.16 -16.40
C TYR A 60 1.63 -17.55 -16.94
N TYR A 61 2.39 -18.35 -16.20
CA TYR A 61 3.69 -18.88 -16.63
C TYR A 61 3.57 -19.62 -17.96
N TYR A 62 2.57 -20.49 -18.11
CA TYR A 62 2.38 -21.24 -19.36
C TYR A 62 2.07 -20.29 -20.53
N LYS A 63 1.18 -19.31 -20.32
CA LYS A 63 0.83 -18.36 -21.38
C LYS A 63 2.03 -17.52 -21.82
N ILE A 64 2.88 -17.07 -20.91
CA ILE A 64 4.06 -16.29 -21.25
C ILE A 64 5.09 -17.13 -22.02
N ASN A 65 5.41 -18.32 -21.51
CA ASN A 65 6.53 -19.09 -22.06
C ASN A 65 6.18 -19.92 -23.30
N TYR A 66 4.90 -20.24 -23.52
CA TYR A 66 4.47 -21.11 -24.62
C TYR A 66 3.49 -20.46 -25.59
N ASN A 67 2.72 -19.46 -25.15
CA ASN A 67 1.70 -18.83 -26.00
C ASN A 67 2.07 -17.41 -26.45
N ASN A 68 3.23 -16.87 -26.04
CA ASN A 68 3.71 -15.52 -26.38
C ASN A 68 2.62 -14.44 -26.27
N ILE A 69 1.91 -14.42 -25.14
CA ILE A 69 0.84 -13.44 -24.92
C ILE A 69 1.39 -12.02 -24.79
N ASN A 70 0.62 -11.03 -25.24
CA ASN A 70 0.94 -9.62 -25.05
C ASN A 70 0.42 -9.07 -23.71
N ILE A 71 0.79 -7.84 -23.37
CA ILE A 71 0.41 -7.17 -22.12
C ILE A 71 -1.10 -7.10 -21.89
N ASP A 72 -1.89 -6.91 -22.94
CA ASP A 72 -3.35 -6.83 -22.83
C ASP A 72 -3.94 -8.19 -22.45
N CYS A 73 -3.40 -9.28 -22.98
CA CYS A 73 -3.76 -10.64 -22.57
C CYS A 73 -3.36 -10.97 -21.13
N GLU A 74 -2.24 -10.41 -20.65
CA GLU A 74 -1.84 -10.53 -19.24
C GLU A 74 -2.83 -9.80 -18.34
N ILE A 75 -3.20 -8.56 -18.68
CA ILE A 75 -4.17 -7.75 -17.94
C ILE A 75 -5.51 -8.47 -17.86
N LEU A 76 -6.01 -9.02 -18.98
CA LEU A 76 -7.27 -9.78 -18.99
C LEU A 76 -7.20 -11.01 -18.07
N LEU A 77 -6.09 -11.75 -18.06
CA LEU A 77 -5.92 -12.91 -17.19
C LEU A 77 -6.02 -12.52 -15.71
N TRP A 78 -5.36 -11.44 -15.32
CA TRP A 78 -5.35 -10.99 -13.92
C TRP A 78 -6.68 -10.35 -13.52
N ASN A 79 -7.33 -9.61 -14.42
CA ASN A 79 -8.65 -9.06 -14.18
C ASN A 79 -9.71 -10.13 -13.98
N ASP A 80 -9.70 -11.18 -14.80
CA ASP A 80 -10.60 -12.32 -14.62
C ASP A 80 -10.36 -13.01 -13.27
N TRP A 81 -9.10 -13.18 -12.89
CA TRP A 81 -8.79 -13.78 -11.59
C TRP A 81 -9.26 -12.91 -10.42
N LEU A 82 -9.03 -11.59 -10.47
CA LEU A 82 -9.46 -10.65 -9.44
C LEU A 82 -10.99 -10.61 -9.31
N LYS A 83 -11.72 -10.53 -10.42
CA LYS A 83 -13.20 -10.55 -10.45
C LYS A 83 -13.76 -11.83 -9.86
N ASN A 84 -13.18 -12.98 -10.20
CA ASN A 84 -13.64 -14.29 -9.70
C ASN A 84 -13.39 -14.49 -8.20
N LYS A 85 -12.50 -13.69 -7.58
CA LYS A 85 -12.23 -13.78 -6.14
C LYS A 85 -13.02 -12.80 -5.31
N ASN A 86 -13.49 -11.71 -5.91
CA ASN A 86 -14.15 -10.65 -5.20
C ASN A 86 -15.51 -10.35 -5.83
N ASN A 87 -16.57 -10.92 -5.24
CA ASN A 87 -17.96 -10.66 -5.65
C ASN A 87 -18.49 -9.29 -5.18
N LYS A 88 -17.62 -8.39 -4.69
CA LYS A 88 -18.04 -7.09 -4.16
C LYS A 88 -18.04 -6.04 -5.26
N ILE A 89 -19.11 -5.25 -5.30
CA ILE A 89 -19.34 -4.16 -6.27
C ILE A 89 -18.28 -3.06 -6.10
N ASN A 90 -17.92 -2.72 -4.86
CA ASN A 90 -16.90 -1.71 -4.56
C ASN A 90 -15.72 -2.36 -3.83
N GLN A 91 -14.51 -2.20 -4.37
CA GLN A 91 -13.29 -2.82 -3.85
C GLN A 91 -12.24 -1.75 -3.58
N VAL A 92 -11.77 -1.72 -2.34
CA VAL A 92 -10.65 -0.87 -1.93
C VAL A 92 -9.43 -1.76 -1.84
N TYR A 93 -8.48 -1.55 -2.74
CA TYR A 93 -7.20 -2.20 -2.67
C TYR A 93 -6.25 -1.34 -1.84
N CYS A 94 -5.88 -1.84 -0.66
CA CYS A 94 -4.80 -1.27 0.14
C CYS A 94 -3.46 -1.70 -0.47
N ASN A 95 -3.19 -1.15 -1.64
CA ASN A 95 -1.98 -1.43 -2.37
C ASN A 95 -1.40 -0.06 -2.63
N PRO A 96 -0.32 0.34 -1.94
CA PRO A 96 0.30 1.62 -2.23
C PRO A 96 0.69 1.49 -3.70
N ILE A 97 0.00 2.18 -4.61
CA ILE A 97 0.41 2.21 -6.01
C ILE A 97 1.79 2.82 -5.93
N TYR A 98 2.80 1.95 -5.94
CA TYR A 98 4.17 2.35 -5.68
C TYR A 98 4.47 3.33 -6.78
N TYR A 99 4.70 4.53 -6.31
CA TYR A 99 4.79 5.66 -7.17
C TYR A 99 5.77 5.38 -8.29
N ASP A 100 5.47 5.88 -9.48
CA ASP A 100 6.20 5.61 -10.72
C ASP A 100 7.72 5.72 -10.60
N ASN A 101 8.21 6.55 -9.68
CA ASN A 101 9.62 6.77 -9.37
C ASN A 101 10.28 5.70 -8.48
N PHE A 102 9.53 4.74 -7.91
CA PHE A 102 10.04 3.61 -7.13
C PHE A 102 10.10 2.32 -7.94
N GLU A 103 9.04 2.06 -8.72
CA GLU A 103 8.84 0.82 -9.48
C GLU A 103 8.20 1.20 -10.81
N ILE A 104 9.02 1.61 -11.79
CA ILE A 104 8.56 2.11 -13.09
C ILE A 104 7.64 1.13 -13.83
N THR A 105 7.77 -0.17 -13.54
CA THR A 105 6.91 -1.22 -14.09
C THR A 105 5.45 -1.07 -13.63
N HIS A 106 5.22 -0.54 -12.43
CA HIS A 106 3.88 -0.34 -11.89
C HIS A 106 3.15 0.82 -12.56
N LYS A 107 3.87 1.87 -12.97
CA LYS A 107 3.33 3.05 -13.66
C LYS A 107 2.39 2.68 -14.79
N ASN A 108 2.79 1.72 -15.61
CA ASN A 108 2.05 1.34 -16.81
C ASN A 108 1.06 0.20 -16.55
N LEU A 109 1.36 -0.69 -15.60
CA LEU A 109 0.58 -1.90 -15.37
C LEU A 109 -0.65 -1.64 -14.49
N TRP A 110 -0.50 -0.91 -13.39
CA TRP A 110 -1.56 -0.76 -12.40
C TRP A 110 -2.75 0.04 -12.92
N PRO A 111 -2.55 1.19 -13.60
CA PRO A 111 -3.65 1.89 -14.25
C PRO A 111 -4.47 0.96 -15.14
N LYS A 112 -3.80 0.21 -16.03
CA LYS A 112 -4.47 -0.69 -16.97
C LYS A 112 -5.22 -1.84 -16.27
N LEU A 113 -4.65 -2.40 -15.21
CA LEU A 113 -5.28 -3.49 -14.47
C LEU A 113 -6.55 -3.01 -13.76
N PHE A 114 -6.50 -1.84 -13.13
CA PHE A 114 -7.60 -1.38 -12.28
C PHE A 114 -8.61 -0.45 -12.99
N THR A 115 -8.44 -0.14 -14.28
CA THR A 115 -9.39 0.72 -15.01
C THR A 115 -10.82 0.15 -15.01
N PRO A 116 -11.84 0.96 -14.64
CA PRO A 116 -11.76 2.33 -14.10
C PRO A 116 -11.36 2.34 -12.61
N TYR A 117 -10.48 3.27 -12.21
CA TYR A 117 -10.00 3.38 -10.83
C TYR A 117 -10.02 4.82 -10.30
N LYS A 118 -9.86 4.94 -8.97
CA LYS A 118 -9.68 6.18 -8.23
C LYS A 118 -8.57 6.01 -7.20
N ILE A 119 -7.76 7.05 -7.00
CA ILE A 119 -6.64 7.08 -6.06
C ILE A 119 -7.03 7.91 -4.84
N ILE A 120 -6.94 7.34 -3.65
CA ILE A 120 -7.11 8.06 -2.39
C ILE A 120 -5.75 8.11 -1.68
N LEU A 121 -5.19 9.31 -1.56
CA LEU A 121 -4.00 9.59 -0.79
C LEU A 121 -4.40 10.02 0.62
N VAL A 122 -3.83 9.37 1.64
CA VAL A 122 -4.07 9.74 3.04
C VAL A 122 -2.80 10.37 3.62
N HIS A 123 -2.93 11.55 4.21
CA HIS A 123 -1.86 12.18 4.98
C HIS A 123 -2.22 12.24 6.47
N ARG A 124 -1.21 12.15 7.33
CA ARG A 124 -1.32 12.14 8.79
C ARG A 124 -0.30 13.09 9.39
N ASP A 125 -0.50 13.49 10.65
CA ASP A 125 0.53 14.12 11.47
C ASP A 125 1.82 13.28 11.44
N PRO A 126 2.93 13.85 10.95
CA PRO A 126 4.16 13.10 10.82
C PRO A 126 4.74 12.67 12.17
N LEU A 127 4.47 13.42 13.26
CA LEU A 127 4.93 13.07 14.59
C LEU A 127 4.16 11.86 15.13
N ASP A 128 2.85 11.83 14.93
CA ASP A 128 2.01 10.66 15.24
C ASP A 128 2.40 9.46 14.37
N GLN A 129 2.69 9.68 13.09
CA GLN A 129 3.14 8.63 12.19
C GLN A 129 4.48 8.05 12.63
N PHE A 130 5.44 8.90 12.98
CA PHE A 130 6.74 8.49 13.51
C PHE A 130 6.58 7.68 14.79
N CYS A 131 5.83 8.19 15.76
CA CYS A 131 5.55 7.50 17.03
C CYS A 131 4.95 6.10 16.81
N ASP A 132 3.96 5.99 15.91
CA ASP A 132 3.31 4.71 15.62
C ASP A 132 4.28 3.69 15.00
N ILE A 133 5.12 4.12 14.06
CA ILE A 133 6.11 3.22 13.44
C ILE A 133 7.21 2.85 14.44
N TYR A 134 7.65 3.80 15.27
CA TYR A 134 8.63 3.58 16.33
C TYR A 134 8.17 2.50 17.30
N LEU A 135 6.97 2.65 17.87
CA LEU A 135 6.38 1.72 18.84
C LEU A 135 6.19 0.31 18.26
N LYS A 136 5.94 0.20 16.96
CA LYS A 136 5.78 -1.09 16.26
C LYS A 136 7.10 -1.71 15.82
N GLY A 137 8.25 -1.07 16.11
CA GLY A 137 9.56 -1.50 15.62
C GLY A 137 9.68 -1.47 14.10
N GLY A 138 8.82 -0.72 13.41
CA GLY A 138 8.72 -0.74 11.95
C GLY A 138 9.92 -0.11 11.24
N MET A 139 10.78 0.61 11.96
CA MET A 139 12.06 1.11 11.44
C MET A 139 13.22 0.13 11.59
N SER A 140 13.07 -0.94 12.38
CA SER A 140 14.15 -1.90 12.64
C SER A 140 14.25 -3.00 11.58
N ASP A 141 13.15 -3.29 10.87
CA ASP A 141 13.10 -4.32 9.84
C ASP A 141 13.41 -3.73 8.45
N THR A 142 14.67 -3.79 8.03
CA THR A 142 15.13 -3.37 6.70
C THR A 142 14.97 -4.45 5.62
N SER A 143 14.37 -5.61 5.95
CA SER A 143 14.22 -6.71 5.00
C SER A 143 13.37 -6.35 3.77
N VAL A 144 12.54 -5.32 3.89
CA VAL A 144 11.73 -4.78 2.80
C VAL A 144 12.57 -3.80 1.96
N LYS A 145 13.52 -4.35 1.18
CA LYS A 145 14.48 -3.60 0.35
C LYS A 145 13.89 -2.47 -0.51
N ARG A 146 12.65 -2.60 -0.96
CA ARG A 146 11.97 -1.55 -1.77
C ARG A 146 11.79 -0.22 -1.03
N PHE A 147 11.62 -0.27 0.29
CA PHE A 147 11.44 0.90 1.15
C PHE A 147 12.73 1.28 1.87
N PHE A 148 13.51 0.28 2.29
CA PHE A 148 14.65 0.46 3.19
C PHE A 148 16.01 0.21 2.53
N GLY A 149 16.07 -0.19 1.26
CA GLY A 149 17.34 -0.43 0.59
C GLY A 149 18.15 0.86 0.49
N GLY A 150 19.42 0.81 0.91
CA GLY A 150 20.28 1.98 1.02
C GLY A 150 20.10 2.76 2.33
N THR A 151 19.36 2.23 3.31
CA THR A 151 19.16 2.83 4.64
C THR A 151 19.67 1.94 5.78
N GLU A 152 20.42 0.89 5.46
CA GLU A 152 20.89 -0.12 6.41
C GLU A 152 21.73 0.49 7.53
N ASP A 153 22.61 1.45 7.19
CA ASP A 153 23.52 2.12 8.13
C ASP A 153 22.92 3.39 8.76
N LEU A 154 21.72 3.80 8.33
CA LEU A 154 21.06 5.01 8.85
C LEU A 154 20.46 4.77 10.23
N ASN A 155 20.44 5.82 11.05
CA ASN A 155 19.69 5.81 12.29
C ASN A 155 18.17 5.89 12.00
N LEU A 156 17.35 5.69 13.04
CA LEU A 156 15.90 5.60 12.91
C LEU A 156 15.24 6.90 12.37
N VAL A 157 15.76 8.08 12.71
CA VAL A 157 15.24 9.37 12.27
C VAL A 157 15.63 9.62 10.81
N GLU A 158 16.89 9.36 10.46
CA GLU A 158 17.39 9.43 9.08
C GLU A 158 16.61 8.50 8.16
N ARG A 159 16.36 7.26 8.60
CA ARG A 159 15.56 6.28 7.87
C ARG A 159 14.11 6.74 7.69
N PHE A 160 13.47 7.27 8.74
CA PHE A 160 12.13 7.84 8.63
C PHE A 160 12.09 8.97 7.60
N THR A 161 13.04 9.90 7.70
CA THR A 161 13.16 11.07 6.83
C THR A 161 13.35 10.65 5.37
N TYR A 162 14.24 9.69 5.11
CA TYR A 162 14.45 9.13 3.78
C TYR A 162 13.15 8.61 3.16
N ILE A 163 12.37 7.82 3.93
CA ILE A 163 11.11 7.25 3.45
C ILE A 163 10.07 8.36 3.21
N VAL A 164 9.94 9.30 4.14
CA VAL A 164 9.00 10.42 4.04
C VAL A 164 9.31 11.29 2.82
N ASN A 165 10.58 11.64 2.59
CA ASN A 165 11.04 12.37 1.40
C ASN A 165 10.64 11.65 0.11
N LYS A 166 10.96 10.36 0.05
CA LYS A 166 10.67 9.55 -1.13
C LYS A 166 9.17 9.45 -1.39
N VAL A 167 8.36 9.24 -0.34
CA VAL A 167 6.89 9.15 -0.43
C VAL A 167 6.26 10.50 -0.77
N HIS A 168 6.77 11.60 -0.21
CA HIS A 168 6.27 12.95 -0.44
C HIS A 168 6.38 13.37 -1.89
N GLN A 169 7.60 13.32 -2.45
CA GLN A 169 7.84 13.70 -3.84
C GLN A 169 6.91 12.94 -4.78
N ALA A 170 6.71 11.67 -4.47
CA ALA A 170 5.95 10.78 -5.30
C ALA A 170 4.44 11.04 -5.23
N ARG A 171 3.93 11.49 -4.07
CA ARG A 171 2.55 11.99 -3.95
C ARG A 171 2.36 13.31 -4.68
N ILE A 172 3.34 14.21 -4.63
CA ILE A 172 3.33 15.46 -5.40
C ILE A 172 3.22 15.15 -6.90
N ASP A 173 4.00 14.18 -7.39
CA ASP A 173 3.98 13.77 -8.80
C ASP A 173 2.61 13.18 -9.19
N LEU A 174 2.01 12.33 -8.35
CA LEU A 174 0.66 11.81 -8.58
C LEU A 174 -0.38 12.93 -8.65
N ILE A 175 -0.36 13.88 -7.71
CA ILE A 175 -1.30 15.01 -7.67
C ILE A 175 -1.18 15.88 -8.93
N LYS A 176 0.04 16.07 -9.43
CA LYS A 176 0.27 16.85 -10.65
C LYS A 176 -0.22 16.11 -11.90
N PHE A 177 0.06 14.81 -11.97
CA PHE A 177 -0.21 13.96 -13.13
C PHE A 177 -1.70 13.63 -13.32
N TYR A 178 -2.40 13.23 -12.26
CA TYR A 178 -3.79 12.78 -12.33
C TYR A 178 -4.80 13.95 -12.27
N ASP A 179 -5.98 13.72 -12.83
CA ASP A 179 -7.07 14.69 -12.80
C ASP A 179 -7.84 14.68 -11.46
N LYS A 180 -8.59 15.76 -11.22
CA LYS A 180 -9.25 16.01 -9.92
C LYS A 180 -10.34 15.00 -9.57
N ASP A 181 -10.84 14.25 -10.54
CA ASP A 181 -11.82 13.17 -10.39
C ASP A 181 -11.16 11.78 -10.26
N GLU A 182 -9.85 11.70 -10.50
CA GLU A 182 -9.05 10.48 -10.37
C GLU A 182 -8.26 10.41 -9.06
N VAL A 183 -7.88 11.55 -8.47
CA VAL A 183 -7.12 11.61 -7.20
C VAL A 183 -7.81 12.46 -6.12
N LEU A 184 -7.86 11.92 -4.90
CA LEU A 184 -8.38 12.56 -3.71
C LEU A 184 -7.32 12.53 -2.60
N LEU A 185 -7.05 13.66 -1.97
CA LEU A 185 -6.19 13.77 -0.79
C LEU A 185 -7.05 13.97 0.46
N ILE A 186 -6.91 13.08 1.44
CA ILE A 186 -7.67 13.09 2.71
C ILE A 186 -6.72 13.20 3.91
N SER A 187 -7.11 14.02 4.89
CA SER A 187 -6.50 14.03 6.22
C SER A 187 -7.01 12.84 7.04
N PHE A 188 -6.08 12.08 7.61
CA PHE A 188 -6.38 11.04 8.58
C PHE A 188 -7.14 11.60 9.79
N GLU A 189 -6.70 12.74 10.32
CA GLU A 189 -7.31 13.37 11.50
C GLU A 189 -8.76 13.80 11.24
N ASP A 190 -9.00 14.47 10.11
CA ASP A 190 -10.35 14.92 9.73
C ASP A 190 -11.28 13.72 9.48
N PHE A 191 -10.79 12.70 8.78
CA PHE A 191 -11.56 11.49 8.51
C PHE A 191 -11.92 10.74 9.80
N VAL A 192 -10.96 10.52 10.68
CA VAL A 192 -11.15 9.75 11.91
C VAL A 192 -11.98 10.52 12.94
N SER A 193 -11.88 11.85 12.96
CA SER A 193 -12.64 12.69 13.89
C SER A 193 -14.14 12.73 13.58
N GLY A 194 -14.54 12.45 12.33
CA GLY A 194 -15.95 12.54 11.92
C GLY A 194 -16.26 13.78 11.10
N ASP A 195 -15.27 14.48 10.53
CA ASP A 195 -15.50 15.75 9.84
C ASP A 195 -16.44 15.60 8.64
N VAL A 196 -17.60 16.26 8.71
CA VAL A 196 -18.68 16.12 7.72
C VAL A 196 -18.21 16.54 6.33
N LYS A 197 -17.33 17.53 6.20
CA LYS A 197 -16.82 17.98 4.89
C LYS A 197 -15.93 16.90 4.28
N CYS A 198 -15.01 16.34 5.05
CA CYS A 198 -14.16 15.22 4.64
C CYS A 198 -14.99 14.03 4.14
N PHE A 199 -16.07 13.66 4.85
CA PHE A 199 -16.95 12.56 4.43
C PHE A 199 -17.73 12.88 3.15
N ASN A 200 -18.25 14.10 3.02
CA ASN A 200 -18.96 14.53 1.83
C ASN A 200 -18.05 14.58 0.60
N GLU A 201 -16.81 15.05 0.77
CA GLU A 201 -15.80 15.04 -0.30
C GLU A 201 -15.47 13.62 -0.75
N LEU A 202 -15.26 12.69 0.19
CA LEU A 202 -15.02 11.28 -0.12
C LEU A 202 -16.24 10.62 -0.82
N LYS A 203 -17.45 10.86 -0.34
CA LYS A 203 -18.69 10.33 -0.95
C LYS A 203 -18.87 10.84 -2.37
N GLY A 204 -18.73 12.14 -2.57
CA GLY A 204 -18.81 12.78 -3.89
C GLY A 204 -17.72 12.24 -4.82
N PHE A 205 -16.48 12.16 -4.34
CA PHE A 205 -15.38 11.58 -5.11
C PHE A 205 -15.63 10.14 -5.49
N LEU A 206 -16.25 9.31 -4.65
CA LEU A 206 -16.54 7.91 -4.97
C LEU A 206 -17.87 7.69 -5.69
N ASN A 207 -18.64 8.75 -5.99
CA ASN A 207 -20.01 8.66 -6.52
C ASN A 207 -20.94 7.79 -5.66
N LEU A 208 -20.80 7.86 -4.33
CA LEU A 208 -21.66 7.14 -3.38
C LEU A 208 -22.94 7.93 -3.11
N SER A 209 -24.03 7.22 -2.84
CA SER A 209 -25.32 7.83 -2.53
C SER A 209 -25.32 8.45 -1.13
N GLN A 210 -26.17 9.45 -0.88
CA GLN A 210 -26.28 10.04 0.45
C GLN A 210 -26.77 9.03 1.50
N ASN A 211 -27.56 8.04 1.07
CA ASN A 211 -28.11 6.97 1.90
C ASN A 211 -27.09 5.89 2.29
N ASP A 212 -25.88 5.90 1.70
CA ASP A 212 -24.80 5.01 2.13
C ASP A 212 -24.38 5.39 3.55
N ASN A 213 -24.68 4.48 4.48
CA ASN A 213 -24.70 4.76 5.91
C ASN A 213 -23.27 4.96 6.45
N LEU A 214 -22.98 6.15 6.97
CA LEU A 214 -21.66 6.51 7.54
C LEU A 214 -21.31 5.72 8.81
N ASN A 215 -22.32 5.10 9.44
CA ASN A 215 -22.19 4.28 10.64
C ASN A 215 -21.37 2.99 10.44
N GLN A 216 -20.87 2.73 9.22
CA GLN A 216 -20.01 1.57 8.93
C GLN A 216 -18.51 1.84 9.21
N PHE A 217 -18.09 3.10 9.38
CA PHE A 217 -16.70 3.41 9.68
C PHE A 217 -16.43 3.35 11.19
N TYR A 218 -15.83 2.24 11.63
CA TYR A 218 -15.38 2.07 13.01
C TYR A 218 -14.10 2.89 13.28
N THR A 219 -14.25 4.18 13.57
CA THR A 219 -13.10 5.09 13.78
C THR A 219 -12.57 5.10 15.22
N GLY A 220 -13.26 4.47 16.17
CA GLY A 220 -12.93 4.52 17.61
C GLY A 220 -11.50 4.08 17.94
N GLU A 221 -11.03 2.98 17.35
CA GLU A 221 -9.65 2.52 17.54
C GLU A 221 -8.63 3.43 16.86
N SER A 222 -9.00 4.06 15.74
CA SER A 222 -8.13 5.00 15.02
C SER A 222 -8.00 6.35 15.73
N LYS A 223 -9.03 6.80 16.47
CA LYS A 223 -9.01 8.06 17.23
C LYS A 223 -7.89 8.09 18.27
N LYS A 224 -7.59 6.93 18.88
CA LYS A 224 -6.51 6.77 19.85
C LYS A 224 -5.13 7.07 19.27
N ASN A 225 -5.00 7.07 17.93
CA ASN A 225 -3.73 7.29 17.23
C ASN A 225 -3.46 8.77 16.91
N ILE A 226 -4.34 9.71 17.32
CA ILE A 226 -4.15 11.15 17.15
C ILE A 226 -3.53 11.72 18.42
N GLY A 227 -2.40 12.42 18.28
CA GLY A 227 -1.64 13.01 19.38
C GLY A 227 -0.87 12.00 20.25
N ILE A 228 -0.67 10.76 19.79
CA ILE A 228 0.03 9.71 20.56
C ILE A 228 1.46 10.06 20.91
N TRP A 229 2.13 10.83 20.06
CA TRP A 229 3.50 11.28 20.32
C TRP A 229 3.57 12.15 21.58
N LYS A 230 2.48 12.85 21.93
CA LYS A 230 2.41 13.72 23.12
C LYS A 230 2.38 12.95 24.43
N SER A 231 2.09 11.65 24.42
CA SER A 231 2.11 10.80 25.61
C SER A 231 3.35 9.92 25.72
N ASN A 232 4.25 9.98 24.73
CA ASN A 232 5.45 9.14 24.69
C ASN A 232 6.71 9.99 24.91
N GLU A 233 7.26 9.95 26.13
CA GLU A 233 8.44 10.76 26.51
C GLU A 233 9.71 10.41 25.73
N GLU A 234 9.90 9.14 25.39
CA GLU A 234 11.04 8.71 24.58
C GLU A 234 10.99 9.33 23.17
N VAL A 235 9.82 9.23 22.52
CA VAL A 235 9.59 9.82 21.20
C VAL A 235 9.70 11.34 21.24
N LYS A 236 9.19 12.01 22.29
CA LYS A 236 9.38 13.45 22.48
C LYS A 236 10.85 13.83 22.54
N ASN A 237 11.67 13.08 23.29
CA ASN A 237 13.10 13.35 23.40
C ASN A 237 13.81 13.18 22.06
N ILE A 238 13.43 12.16 21.28
CA ILE A 238 13.95 11.97 19.92
C ILE A 238 13.56 13.14 19.01
N ILE A 239 12.28 13.54 19.01
CA ILE A 239 11.79 14.67 18.21
C ILE A 239 12.54 15.95 18.58
N LYS A 240 12.65 16.25 19.88
CA LYS A 240 13.33 17.44 20.38
C LYS A 240 14.82 17.46 20.01
N SER A 241 15.48 16.31 20.04
CA SER A 241 16.90 16.20 19.66
C SER A 241 17.13 16.33 18.14
N ASN A 242 16.06 16.25 17.34
CA ASN A 242 16.10 16.30 15.88
C ASN A 242 15.07 17.32 15.33
N GLU A 243 14.85 18.43 16.05
CA GLU A 243 13.76 19.38 15.79
C GLU A 243 13.75 19.87 14.35
N SER A 244 14.91 20.27 13.81
CA SER A 244 15.04 20.75 12.43
C SER A 244 14.56 19.73 11.39
N VAL A 245 14.84 18.44 11.60
CA VAL A 245 14.42 17.37 10.69
C VAL A 245 12.91 17.20 10.72
N PHE A 246 12.30 17.25 11.91
CA PHE A 246 10.84 17.12 12.03
C PHE A 246 10.11 18.37 11.53
N ASP A 247 10.70 19.56 11.65
CA ASP A 247 10.17 20.79 11.06
C ASP A 247 10.12 20.71 9.53
N GLU A 248 11.17 20.18 8.89
CA GLU A 248 11.18 19.93 7.45
C GLU A 248 10.08 18.95 7.04
N ILE A 249 9.93 17.84 7.77
CA ILE A 249 8.87 16.85 7.51
C ILE A 249 7.46 17.47 7.66
N ILE A 250 7.26 18.34 8.65
CA ILE A 250 6.01 19.09 8.83
C ILE A 250 5.78 20.06 7.65
N ALA A 251 6.84 20.73 7.18
CA ALA A 251 6.78 21.62 6.03
C ALA A 251 6.37 20.86 4.75
N MET A 252 6.90 19.66 4.53
CA MET A 252 6.52 18.81 3.40
C MET A 252 5.03 18.42 3.44
N ARG A 253 4.49 18.10 4.63
CA ARG A 253 3.03 17.87 4.76
C ARG A 253 2.23 19.10 4.31
N LYS A 254 2.66 20.30 4.69
CA LYS A 254 1.99 21.56 4.29
C LYS A 254 2.08 21.78 2.79
N GLU A 255 3.24 21.52 2.19
CA GLU A 255 3.45 21.59 0.74
C GLU A 255 2.52 20.64 -0.02
N LEU A 256 2.39 19.39 0.45
CA LEU A 256 1.51 18.39 -0.15
C LEU A 256 0.05 18.87 -0.20
N VAL A 257 -0.45 19.39 0.94
CA VAL A 257 -1.81 19.92 1.05
C VAL A 257 -1.99 21.16 0.15
N SER A 258 -1.02 22.05 0.12
CA SER A 258 -1.04 23.25 -0.73
C SER A 258 -1.11 22.88 -2.22
N THR A 259 -0.24 21.96 -2.65
CA THR A 259 -0.19 21.48 -4.04
C THR A 259 -1.53 20.90 -4.49
N TYR A 260 -2.14 20.07 -3.65
CA TYR A 260 -3.46 19.50 -3.92
C TYR A 260 -4.57 20.56 -4.03
N ARG A 261 -4.61 21.52 -3.09
CA ARG A 261 -5.60 22.62 -3.11
C ARG A 261 -5.48 23.47 -4.37
N ASN A 262 -4.25 23.77 -4.78
CA ASN A 262 -3.99 24.52 -6.01
C ASN A 262 -4.53 23.77 -7.22
N LYS A 263 -4.25 22.45 -7.34
CA LYS A 263 -4.78 21.61 -8.44
C LYS A 263 -6.31 21.58 -8.49
N ARG A 264 -7.01 21.56 -7.34
CA ARG A 264 -8.50 21.56 -7.31
C ARG A 264 -9.14 22.91 -7.61
N SER A 265 -8.40 24.00 -7.47
CA SER A 265 -8.92 25.36 -7.69
C SER A 265 -9.00 25.75 -9.17
N TYR A 266 -8.37 24.95 -10.06
CA TYR A 266 -8.46 25.05 -11.52
C TYR A 266 -9.41 23.97 -12.09
#